data_AF-A0A482Z8Y0-F1
#
_entry.id   AF-A0A482Z8Y0-F1
#
_cell.length_a   1.000
_cell.length_b   1.000
_cell.length_c   1.000
_cell.angle_alpha   90.00
_cell.angle_beta   90.00
_cell.angle_gamma   90.00
#
_symmetry.space_group_name_H-M   'P 1'
#
loop_
_entity.id
_entity.type
_entity.pdbx_description
1 polymer ?
#
loop_
_entity_poly.entity_id
_entity_poly.type
_entity_poly.pdbx_seq_one_letter_code
_entity_poly.pdbx_strand_id
1 'polypeptide(L)' 'MNCLLSVLILSTVCSVAYSGGCIYAKFTPEHTLCKPPNKQCNLLANTVSNDDKNRILKLHNDYRSKVAFGTRNNRWST' A
#
# COMPACT_ATOMS: atom_id res chain seq x y z
N MET A 1 9.68 43.55 -21.79
CA MET A 1 8.98 42.35 -22.30
C MET A 1 9.60 41.02 -21.82
N ASN A 2 10.86 41.01 -21.35
CA ASN A 2 11.57 39.76 -21.05
C ASN A 2 11.27 39.20 -19.64
N CYS A 3 11.01 40.07 -18.66
CA CYS A 3 10.73 39.64 -17.28
C CYS A 3 9.39 38.88 -17.15
N LEU A 4 8.34 39.35 -17.82
CA LEU A 4 7.02 38.68 -17.83
C LEU A 4 7.12 37.28 -18.44
N LEU A 5 7.86 37.15 -19.53
CA LEU A 5 8.08 35.88 -20.19
C LEU A 5 8.86 34.91 -19.29
N SER A 6 9.91 35.37 -18.60
CA SER A 6 10.67 34.56 -17.66
C SER A 6 9.86 34.14 -16.42
N VAL A 7 8.96 35.01 -15.91
CA VAL A 7 8.09 34.68 -14.77
C VAL A 7 7.05 33.62 -15.16
N LEU A 8 6.50 33.71 -16.37
CA LEU A 8 5.56 32.71 -16.91
C LEU A 8 6.24 31.35 -17.17
N ILE A 9 7.47 31.36 -17.67
CA ILE A 9 8.25 30.13 -17.86
C ILE A 9 8.58 29.49 -16.50
N LEU A 10 8.98 30.28 -15.51
CA LEU A 10 9.31 29.75 -14.18
C LEU A 10 8.07 29.19 -13.46
N SER A 11 6.94 29.88 -13.53
CA SER A 11 5.69 29.42 -12.88
C SER A 11 5.12 28.15 -13.52
N THR A 12 5.22 28.03 -14.84
CA THR A 12 4.81 26.81 -15.56
C THR A 12 5.75 25.64 -15.26
N VAL A 13 7.06 25.86 -15.21
CA VAL A 13 8.06 24.82 -14.85
C VAL A 13 7.89 24.34 -13.39
N CYS A 14 7.63 25.24 -12.44
CA CYS A 14 7.33 24.84 -11.06
C CYS A 14 6.03 24.03 -10.95
N SER A 15 5.01 24.38 -11.73
CA SER A 15 3.72 23.68 -11.70
C SER A 15 3.82 22.26 -12.25
N VAL A 16 4.62 22.02 -13.29
CA VAL A 16 4.84 20.66 -13.84
C VAL A 16 5.75 19.80 -12.98
N ALA A 17 6.66 20.40 -12.20
CA ALA A 17 7.47 19.67 -11.24
C ALA A 17 6.64 19.14 -10.06
N TYR A 18 5.56 19.84 -9.70
CA TYR A 18 4.69 19.48 -8.57
C TYR A 18 3.60 18.45 -8.93
N SER A 19 3.32 18.24 -10.21
CA SER A 19 2.25 17.34 -10.67
C SER A 19 2.69 15.87 -10.83
N GLY A 20 3.96 15.54 -10.59
CA GLY A 20 4.51 14.19 -10.71
C GLY A 20 4.49 13.33 -9.43
N GLY A 21 3.89 13.83 -8.34
CA GLY A 21 3.91 13.17 -7.04
C GLY A 21 3.00 11.94 -6.96
N CYS A 22 3.40 10.95 -6.16
CA CYS A 22 2.57 9.79 -5.86
C CYS A 22 1.28 10.18 -5.11
N ILE A 23 0.12 9.74 -5.60
CA ILE A 23 -1.20 10.07 -5.01
C ILE A 23 -1.39 9.61 -3.56
N TYR A 24 -0.59 8.65 -3.10
CA TYR A 24 -0.67 8.07 -1.76
C TYR A 24 0.20 8.80 -0.73
N ALA A 25 1.08 9.73 -1.15
CA ALA A 25 1.92 10.50 -0.25
C ALA A 25 1.11 11.40 0.71
N LYS A 26 -0.15 11.70 0.36
CA LYS A 26 -1.09 12.43 1.22
C LYS A 26 -1.45 11.70 2.52
N PHE A 27 -1.35 10.37 2.56
CA PHE A 27 -1.68 9.57 3.74
C PHE A 27 -0.49 9.41 4.68
N THR A 28 0.70 9.23 4.12
CA THR A 28 1.96 9.09 4.84
C THR A 28 3.09 9.44 3.88
N PRO A 29 4.11 10.23 4.30
CA PRO A 29 5.21 10.62 3.42
C PRO A 29 5.90 9.43 2.74
N GLU A 30 6.13 8.34 3.48
CA GLU A 30 6.79 7.12 3.01
C GLU A 30 5.80 5.99 2.71
N HIS A 31 4.79 6.27 1.88
CA HIS A 31 3.76 5.28 1.56
C HIS A 31 4.30 4.13 0.68
N THR A 32 4.00 2.87 1.03
CA THR A 32 4.50 1.68 0.31
C THR A 32 4.20 1.70 -1.19
N LEU A 33 3.00 2.13 -1.61
CA LEU A 33 2.64 2.25 -3.04
C LEU A 33 3.41 3.35 -3.80
N CYS A 34 4.10 4.25 -3.10
CA CYS A 34 4.96 5.24 -3.73
C CYS A 34 6.39 4.73 -3.94
N LYS A 35 6.74 3.58 -3.35
CA LYS A 35 8.07 3.00 -3.48
C LYS A 35 8.21 2.33 -4.86
N PRO A 36 9.38 2.47 -5.52
CA PRO A 36 9.63 1.75 -6.76
C PRO A 36 9.72 0.23 -6.50
N PRO A 37 9.51 -0.61 -7.54
CA PRO A 37 9.69 -2.05 -7.41
C PRO A 37 11.09 -2.41 -6.90
N ASN A 38 11.16 -3.45 -6.04
CA ASN A 38 12.43 -3.92 -5.50
C ASN A 38 13.28 -4.53 -6.62
N LYS A 39 14.45 -3.95 -6.89
CA LYS A 39 15.39 -4.40 -7.94
C LYS A 39 16.12 -5.70 -7.59
N GLN A 40 16.12 -6.12 -6.33
CA GLN A 40 16.84 -7.32 -5.86
C GLN A 40 16.04 -8.61 -6.04
N CYS A 41 14.73 -8.53 -6.28
CA CYS A 41 13.85 -9.69 -6.37
C CYS A 41 13.36 -9.88 -7.81
N ASN A 42 13.50 -11.10 -8.34
CA ASN A 42 12.79 -11.51 -9.54
C ASN A 42 11.40 -12.03 -9.14
N LEU A 43 10.35 -11.24 -9.38
CA LEU A 43 8.98 -11.61 -9.04
C LEU A 43 8.48 -12.73 -9.97
N LEU A 44 8.29 -13.93 -9.42
CA LEU A 44 7.76 -15.07 -10.18
C LEU A 44 6.22 -15.04 -10.28
N ALA A 45 5.56 -14.45 -9.28
CA ALA A 45 4.12 -14.24 -9.24
C ALA A 45 3.81 -12.99 -8.43
N ASN A 46 2.81 -12.21 -8.86
CA ASN A 46 2.37 -10.97 -8.22
C ASN A 46 0.87 -10.98 -7.85
N THR A 47 0.23 -12.14 -7.94
CA THR A 47 -1.20 -12.32 -7.69
C THR A 47 -1.44 -13.61 -6.93
N VAL A 48 -2.54 -13.63 -6.18
CA VAL A 48 -3.03 -14.79 -5.44
C VAL A 48 -4.31 -15.25 -6.12
N SER A 49 -4.45 -16.57 -6.34
CA SER A 49 -5.64 -17.14 -6.97
C SER A 49 -6.89 -16.86 -6.13
N ASN A 50 -8.08 -16.90 -6.74
CA ASN A 50 -9.32 -16.70 -5.98
C ASN A 50 -9.56 -17.82 -4.96
N ASP A 51 -9.16 -19.05 -5.29
CA ASP A 51 -9.23 -20.19 -4.38
C ASP A 51 -8.31 -20.00 -3.17
N ASP A 52 -7.08 -19.52 -3.40
CA ASP A 52 -6.15 -19.21 -2.31
C ASP A 52 -6.63 -18.03 -1.46
N LYS A 53 -7.22 -16.99 -2.06
CA LYS A 53 -7.85 -15.89 -1.31
C LYS A 53 -8.96 -16.41 -0.40
N ASN A 54 -9.83 -17.27 -0.91
CA ASN A 54 -10.90 -17.90 -0.12
C ASN A 54 -10.33 -18.76 1.00
N ARG A 55 -9.24 -19.50 0.73
CA ARG A 55 -8.55 -20.31 1.73
C ARG A 55 -7.94 -19.45 2.84
N ILE A 56 -7.26 -18.36 2.50
CA ILE A 56 -6.67 -17.40 3.44
C ILE A 56 -7.76 -16.82 4.34
N LEU A 57 -8.87 -16.37 3.76
CA LEU A 57 -10.00 -15.81 4.50
C LEU A 57 -10.59 -16.82 5.49
N LYS A 58 -10.82 -18.06 5.03
CA LYS A 58 -11.33 -19.14 5.90
C LYS A 58 -10.42 -19.36 7.10
N LEU A 59 -9.11 -19.50 6.88
CA LEU A 59 -8.15 -19.76 7.95
C LEU A 59 -8.12 -18.64 9.00
N HIS A 60 -8.15 -17.37 8.56
CA HIS A 60 -8.19 -16.23 9.47
C HIS A 60 -9.48 -16.23 10.28
N ASN A 61 -10.62 -16.45 9.64
CA ASN A 61 -11.92 -16.44 10.32
C ASN A 61 -12.09 -17.61 11.29
N ASP A 62 -11.62 -18.81 10.92
CA ASP A 62 -11.61 -19.97 11.81
C ASP A 62 -10.80 -19.68 13.08
N TYR A 63 -9.63 -19.05 12.94
CA TYR A 63 -8.81 -18.65 14.08
C TYR A 63 -9.47 -17.54 14.92
N ARG A 64 -10.02 -16.50 14.28
CA ARG A 64 -10.74 -15.42 14.97
C ARG A 64 -11.91 -15.96 15.80
N SER A 65 -12.73 -16.84 15.21
CA SER A 65 -13.83 -17.50 15.92
C SER A 65 -13.31 -18.34 17.09
N LYS A 66 -12.25 -19.12 16.88
CA LYS A 66 -11.64 -19.92 17.95
C LYS A 66 -11.18 -19.08 19.14
N VAL A 67 -10.57 -17.92 18.89
CA VAL A 67 -10.13 -16.98 19.94
C VAL A 67 -11.34 -16.33 20.62
N ALA A 68 -12.33 -15.87 19.83
CA ALA A 68 -13.50 -15.16 20.36
C ALA A 68 -14.42 -16.05 21.21
N PHE A 69 -14.63 -17.30 20.82
CA PHE A 69 -15.53 -18.23 21.51
C PHE A 69 -14.85 -19.10 22.57
N GLY A 70 -13.53 -18.98 22.77
CA GLY A 70 -12.81 -19.76 23.77
C GLY A 70 -12.82 -21.27 23.53
N THR A 71 -13.07 -21.75 22.31
CA THR A 71 -13.19 -23.18 21.96
C THR A 71 -11.86 -23.94 21.94
N ARG A 72 -10.83 -23.44 22.63
CA ARG A 72 -9.71 -24.28 23.09
C ARG A 72 -10.09 -24.83 24.46
N ASN A 73 -10.31 -26.15 24.51
CA ASN A 73 -10.35 -26.98 25.71
C ASN A 73 -9.48 -26.37 26.86
N ASN A 74 -10.16 -25.69 27.79
CA ASN A 74 -9.87 -25.49 29.21
C ASN A 74 -8.41 -25.76 29.67
N ARG A 75 -7.45 -24.95 29.22
CA ARG A 75 -6.09 -24.93 29.79
C ARG A 75 -5.62 -23.55 30.28
N TRP A 76 -6.44 -22.51 30.13
CA TRP A 76 -6.13 -21.16 30.63
C TRP A 76 -7.31 -20.54 31.37
N SER A 77 -8.01 -21.35 32.17
CA SER A 77 -8.78 -20.88 33.31
C SER A 77 -7.93 -21.19 34.55
N THR A 78 -6.95 -20.34 34.80
CA THR A 78 -6.28 -20.18 36.11
C THR A 78 -6.59 -18.79 36.60
#